data_AF-A0A7Y6PDK4-F1
#
_entry.id   AF-A0A7Y6PDK4-F1
#
_cell.length_a   1.000
_cell.length_b   1.000
_cell.length_c   1.000
_cell.angle_alpha   90.00
_cell.angle_beta   90.00
_cell.angle_gamma   90.00
#
_symmetry.space_group_name_H-M   'P 1'
#
loop_
_entity.id
_entity.type
_entity.pdbx_description
1 polymer ?
#
loop_
_entity_poly.entity_id
_entity_poly.type
_entity_poly.pdbx_seq_one_letter_code
_entity_poly.pdbx_strand_id
1 'polypeptide(L)'
;NEYYIGTYGGGMYVLNPATLTLRDFEPDGGMPFSKGHIFCIKQDREKNLWIGTSLGIFCYKDGRQIAHYTSANSKLPEGNVYEIYFDSTHKGWICTENGMCIWDPSARTLKTDVFPEGFIHKEKIRVIYEDSNHDLYFFPDKGSLFISDLSMTIFRRLQPGTPLDGNDGMFIVEDREKWLWLGTNNGLFRYDKKDHFIPYNFVDGIPSSIFTLCPPVRDENGIWFGNSKGLLYLDTVRMNQRKSVPYSVAITDICVNGKSVVQSVVGDGGKSEISLEASQKNVTFYFSDFSYTAPAFMSYEYQLEGEDTGWMALTGRSDITYYDLPSGNYTFKVRQMGNPESETQLTVKIASSISIWSIVFIVIAVVTGSIAVLYQKKKEVENEREELMPDSAKVIEKEIQPVEESHIVAEEKYRTNKISVEECKRLAEKLEIVMHREKPYTNPNLKIADLAVSIGTSSHTLSYLFNQYLNRNYYDYINDYRIAEFKRLVEKDEYAKYTLSALAELCGFSSRASFFRYFKKATNITPNEYIRSIGKNNE
;
A
#
# COMPACT_ATOMS: atom_id res chain seq x y z
N ASN A 1 26.46 -34.91 23.57
CA ASN A 1 25.98 -34.08 22.46
C ASN A 1 26.85 -32.84 22.40
N GLU A 2 27.28 -32.44 21.21
CA GLU A 2 27.93 -31.15 20.96
C GLU A 2 26.96 -30.26 20.17
N TYR A 3 27.15 -28.94 20.20
CA TYR A 3 26.40 -27.98 19.38
C TYR A 3 27.31 -27.34 18.34
N TYR A 4 26.90 -27.36 17.07
CA TYR A 4 27.59 -26.68 15.97
C TYR A 4 27.08 -25.24 15.85
N ILE A 5 27.99 -24.26 15.80
CA ILE A 5 27.69 -22.83 15.80
C ILE A 5 28.30 -22.21 14.55
N GLY A 6 27.45 -21.88 13.57
CA GLY A 6 27.83 -21.11 12.39
C GLY A 6 27.80 -19.61 12.69
N THR A 7 28.72 -18.85 12.11
CA THR A 7 28.81 -17.40 12.30
C THR A 7 28.98 -16.65 10.99
N TYR A 8 28.64 -15.36 10.99
CA TYR A 8 28.84 -14.46 9.86
C TYR A 8 30.25 -13.85 9.90
N GLY A 9 31.20 -14.46 9.20
CA GLY A 9 32.58 -13.97 9.02
C GLY A 9 33.61 -14.62 9.97
N GLY A 10 33.17 -15.26 11.05
CA GLY A 10 34.04 -16.00 11.98
C GLY A 10 34.20 -17.50 11.65
N GLY A 11 33.47 -18.02 10.65
CA GLY A 11 33.45 -19.44 10.36
C GLY A 11 32.58 -20.25 11.32
N MET A 12 33.04 -21.44 11.73
CA MET A 12 32.24 -22.43 12.45
C MET A 12 32.94 -23.01 13.70
N TYR A 13 32.21 -23.06 14.80
CA TYR A 13 32.67 -23.55 16.10
C TYR A 13 31.86 -24.74 16.59
N VAL A 14 32.40 -25.44 17.59
CA VAL A 14 31.73 -26.52 18.31
C VAL A 14 31.74 -26.22 19.81
N LEU A 15 30.55 -26.18 20.41
CA LEU A 15 30.36 -26.02 21.85
C LEU A 15 30.08 -27.39 22.49
N ASN A 16 30.88 -27.77 23.47
CA ASN A 16 30.54 -28.86 24.39
C ASN A 16 29.74 -28.28 25.58
N PRO A 17 28.44 -28.62 25.72
CA PRO A 17 27.59 -28.04 26.77
C PRO A 17 27.87 -28.60 28.17
N ALA A 18 28.55 -29.74 28.30
CA ALA A 18 28.87 -30.34 29.60
C ALA A 18 30.10 -29.69 30.25
N THR A 19 31.02 -29.15 29.44
CA THR A 19 32.23 -28.45 29.89
C THR A 19 32.18 -26.94 29.65
N LEU A 20 31.17 -26.45 28.92
CA LEU A 20 31.04 -25.07 28.43
C LEU A 20 32.25 -24.58 27.60
N THR A 21 33.01 -25.52 27.02
CA THR A 21 34.18 -25.20 26.18
C THR A 21 33.77 -25.06 24.72
N LEU A 22 34.10 -23.91 24.13
CA LEU A 22 34.07 -23.70 22.69
C LEU A 22 35.42 -24.12 22.07
N ARG A 23 35.37 -24.72 20.88
CA ARG A 23 36.53 -25.03 20.03
C ARG A 23 36.20 -24.75 18.57
N ASP A 24 37.20 -24.60 17.72
CA ASP A 24 37.00 -24.55 16.27
C ASP A 24 36.44 -25.89 15.75
N PHE A 25 35.66 -25.84 14.68
CA PHE A 25 35.14 -27.05 14.03
C PHE A 25 36.26 -27.88 13.40
N GLU A 26 37.12 -27.22 12.63
CA GLU A 26 38.38 -27.74 12.08
C GLU A 26 39.49 -26.72 12.40
N PRO A 27 40.41 -27.00 13.33
CA PRO A 27 41.47 -26.05 13.71
C PRO A 27 42.41 -25.66 12.55
N ASP A 28 42.74 -26.63 11.69
CA ASP A 28 43.50 -26.43 10.45
C ASP A 28 42.58 -26.18 9.22
N GLY A 29 41.28 -25.96 9.45
CA GLY A 29 40.27 -25.81 8.42
C GLY A 29 40.43 -24.51 7.63
N GLY A 30 40.35 -24.60 6.31
CA GLY A 30 40.41 -23.44 5.43
C GLY A 30 39.15 -22.56 5.47
N MET A 31 39.04 -21.66 4.51
CA MET A 31 37.76 -20.99 4.20
C MET A 31 36.74 -22.07 3.81
N PRO A 32 35.50 -22.07 4.35
CA PRO A 32 34.88 -21.03 5.17
C PRO A 32 34.94 -21.28 6.69
N PHE A 33 35.53 -22.37 7.18
CA PHE A 33 35.37 -22.81 8.57
C PHE A 33 36.19 -22.00 9.60
N SER A 34 37.33 -21.44 9.22
CA SER A 34 38.14 -20.59 10.11
C SER A 34 37.87 -19.08 9.98
N LYS A 35 37.28 -18.62 8.87
CA LYS A 35 37.03 -17.18 8.62
C LYS A 35 35.99 -16.88 7.52
N GLY A 36 34.87 -17.60 7.51
CA GLY A 36 33.84 -17.50 6.47
C GLY A 36 32.44 -17.16 6.99
N HIS A 37 31.50 -17.05 6.07
CA HIS A 37 30.07 -16.89 6.37
C HIS A 37 29.39 -18.26 6.32
N ILE A 38 28.93 -18.72 7.47
CA ILE A 38 28.07 -19.90 7.62
C ILE A 38 26.65 -19.38 7.82
N PHE A 39 25.74 -19.70 6.89
CA PHE A 39 24.38 -19.16 6.88
C PHE A 39 23.37 -20.13 7.50
N CYS A 40 23.49 -21.43 7.19
CA CYS A 40 22.65 -22.48 7.77
C CYS A 40 23.45 -23.76 8.04
N ILE A 41 23.04 -24.50 9.07
CA ILE A 41 23.56 -25.81 9.44
C ILE A 41 22.36 -26.71 9.69
N LYS A 42 22.27 -27.82 8.96
CA LYS A 42 21.08 -28.69 8.90
C LYS A 42 21.49 -30.15 8.86
N GLN A 43 20.69 -31.06 9.40
CA GLN A 43 20.98 -32.49 9.40
C GLN A 43 19.96 -33.26 8.57
N ASP A 44 20.43 -34.18 7.72
CA ASP A 44 19.56 -35.05 6.93
C ASP A 44 19.19 -36.35 7.66
N ARG A 45 18.32 -37.16 7.06
CA ARG A 45 17.87 -38.46 7.61
C ARG A 45 19.01 -39.48 7.80
N GLU A 46 20.09 -39.39 7.03
CA GLU A 46 21.29 -40.23 7.20
C GLU A 46 22.25 -39.69 8.27
N LYS A 47 21.86 -38.62 8.97
CA LYS A 47 22.67 -37.84 9.94
C LYS A 47 23.83 -37.06 9.34
N ASN A 48 23.90 -36.90 8.01
CA ASN A 48 24.91 -36.03 7.41
C ASN A 48 24.61 -34.56 7.78
N LEU A 49 25.65 -33.79 8.08
CA LEU A 49 25.58 -32.37 8.40
C LEU A 49 25.79 -31.55 7.12
N TRP A 50 24.74 -30.87 6.67
CA TRP A 50 24.72 -29.99 5.51
C TRP A 50 24.94 -28.55 5.98
N ILE A 51 25.95 -27.88 5.41
CA ILE A 51 26.42 -26.56 5.83
C ILE A 51 26.34 -25.61 4.63
N GLY A 52 25.42 -24.64 4.67
CA GLY A 52 25.26 -23.60 3.64
C GLY A 52 26.18 -22.41 3.89
N THR A 53 26.97 -22.04 2.89
CA THR A 53 28.06 -21.05 3.01
C THR A 53 28.13 -20.12 1.80
N SER A 54 29.04 -19.13 1.85
CA SER A 54 29.40 -18.30 0.69
C SER A 54 30.26 -19.03 -0.36
N LEU A 55 30.65 -20.28 -0.11
CA LEU A 55 31.46 -21.13 -1.00
C LEU A 55 30.68 -22.40 -1.42
N GLY A 56 29.35 -22.32 -1.45
CA GLY A 56 28.46 -23.44 -1.72
C GLY A 56 28.12 -24.26 -0.48
N ILE A 57 27.88 -25.56 -0.67
CA ILE A 57 27.44 -26.49 0.39
C ILE A 57 28.54 -27.47 0.73
N PHE A 58 28.86 -27.58 2.02
CA PHE A 58 29.72 -28.64 2.54
C PHE A 58 28.86 -29.69 3.26
N CYS A 59 29.09 -30.97 2.97
CA CYS A 59 28.39 -32.06 3.62
C CYS A 59 29.39 -32.92 4.40
N TYR A 60 29.11 -33.11 5.69
CA TYR A 60 29.96 -33.84 6.63
C TYR A 60 29.26 -35.06 7.21
N LYS A 61 30.03 -36.13 7.49
CA LYS A 61 29.59 -37.29 8.27
C LYS A 61 30.70 -37.71 9.21
N ASP A 62 30.36 -37.96 10.47
CA ASP A 62 31.29 -38.47 11.50
C ASP A 62 32.63 -37.71 11.58
N GLY A 63 32.57 -36.37 11.46
CA GLY A 63 33.74 -35.48 11.51
C GLY A 63 34.58 -35.42 10.22
N ARG A 64 34.07 -35.91 9.08
CA ARG A 64 34.76 -35.87 7.78
C ARG A 64 33.88 -35.26 6.69
N GLN A 65 34.47 -34.43 5.82
CA GLN A 65 33.80 -33.97 4.61
C GLN A 65 33.53 -35.17 3.68
N ILE A 66 32.28 -35.36 3.27
CA ILE A 66 31.84 -36.40 2.32
C ILE A 66 31.47 -35.83 0.94
N ALA A 67 31.10 -34.54 0.86
CA ALA A 67 30.86 -33.84 -0.40
C ALA A 67 31.05 -32.32 -0.26
N HIS A 68 31.30 -31.66 -1.38
CA HIS A 68 31.29 -30.19 -1.51
C HIS A 68 30.63 -29.82 -2.85
N TYR A 69 29.51 -29.11 -2.78
CA TYR A 69 28.71 -28.72 -3.94
C TYR A 69 28.85 -27.23 -4.24
N THR A 70 29.11 -26.91 -5.51
CA THR A 70 29.29 -25.56 -6.06
C THR A 70 28.60 -25.46 -7.43
N SER A 71 28.36 -24.26 -7.94
CA SER A 71 27.84 -24.07 -9.31
C SER A 71 28.77 -24.63 -10.39
N ALA A 72 30.08 -24.72 -10.11
CA ALA A 72 31.07 -25.27 -11.04
C ALA A 72 31.09 -26.81 -11.12
N ASN A 73 30.58 -27.52 -10.12
CA ASN A 73 30.63 -29.00 -10.05
C ASN A 73 29.25 -29.68 -9.91
N SER A 74 28.15 -28.92 -9.88
CA SER A 74 26.81 -29.44 -9.58
C SER A 74 25.71 -28.57 -10.20
N LYS A 75 24.43 -28.80 -9.83
CA LYS A 75 23.30 -27.93 -10.17
C LYS A 75 22.93 -26.95 -9.04
N LEU A 76 23.88 -26.63 -8.14
CA LEU A 76 23.70 -25.55 -7.18
C LEU A 76 23.67 -24.20 -7.91
N PRO A 77 22.62 -23.36 -7.75
CA PRO A 77 22.62 -22.00 -8.29
C PRO A 77 23.70 -21.13 -7.62
N GLU A 78 24.05 -20.01 -8.24
CA GLU A 78 25.17 -19.20 -7.76
C GLU A 78 24.85 -18.35 -6.51
N GLY A 79 25.90 -17.96 -5.80
CA GLY A 79 25.84 -17.07 -4.64
C GLY A 79 25.80 -17.80 -3.30
N ASN A 80 25.46 -17.03 -2.25
CA ASN A 80 25.38 -17.52 -0.87
C ASN A 80 24.24 -18.54 -0.72
N VAL A 81 24.49 -19.68 -0.09
CA VAL A 81 23.43 -20.65 0.27
C VAL A 81 22.83 -20.25 1.61
N TYR A 82 21.61 -19.70 1.62
CA TYR A 82 20.99 -19.15 2.83
C TYR A 82 20.25 -20.18 3.67
N GLU A 83 19.50 -21.08 3.02
CA GLU A 83 18.65 -22.06 3.70
C GLU A 83 18.74 -23.42 3.03
N ILE A 84 18.71 -24.47 3.85
CA ILE A 84 18.60 -25.87 3.44
C ILE A 84 17.46 -26.48 4.25
N TYR A 85 16.41 -26.94 3.59
CA TYR A 85 15.22 -27.49 4.24
C TYR A 85 14.98 -28.92 3.78
N PHE A 86 15.02 -29.88 4.71
CA PHE A 86 14.66 -31.27 4.41
C PHE A 86 13.18 -31.49 4.71
N ASP A 87 12.41 -31.82 3.67
CA ASP A 87 10.98 -32.13 3.81
C ASP A 87 10.74 -33.55 4.37
N SER A 88 9.48 -33.85 4.68
CA SER A 88 9.04 -35.17 5.15
C SER A 88 9.31 -36.30 4.15
N THR A 89 9.49 -36.00 2.86
CA THR A 89 9.90 -36.95 1.81
C THR A 89 11.43 -37.08 1.68
N HIS A 90 12.17 -36.27 2.44
CA HIS A 90 13.62 -36.15 2.53
C HIS A 90 14.29 -35.54 1.29
N LYS A 91 13.54 -34.79 0.46
CA LYS A 91 14.14 -33.87 -0.51
C LYS A 91 14.77 -32.72 0.25
N GLY A 92 15.97 -32.29 -0.17
CA GLY A 92 16.61 -31.10 0.38
C GLY A 92 16.34 -29.89 -0.50
N TRP A 93 15.45 -29.00 -0.09
CA TRP A 93 15.21 -27.72 -0.75
C TRP A 93 16.32 -26.74 -0.38
N ILE A 94 17.02 -26.21 -1.38
CA ILE A 94 18.29 -25.49 -1.19
C ILE A 94 18.17 -24.10 -1.81
N CYS A 95 18.19 -23.08 -0.98
CA CYS A 95 17.95 -21.68 -1.37
C CYS A 95 19.26 -20.89 -1.41
N THR A 96 19.49 -20.19 -2.51
CA THR A 96 20.67 -19.33 -2.73
C THR A 96 20.27 -17.88 -3.02
N GLU A 97 21.25 -16.96 -3.09
CA GLU A 97 21.03 -15.59 -3.57
C GLU A 97 20.36 -15.54 -4.96
N ASN A 98 20.70 -16.46 -5.87
CA ASN A 98 20.27 -16.44 -7.28
C ASN A 98 19.25 -17.53 -7.66
N GLY A 99 18.56 -18.13 -6.68
CA GLY A 99 17.48 -19.12 -6.90
C GLY A 99 17.61 -20.38 -6.06
N MET A 100 16.86 -21.42 -6.44
CA MET A 100 16.67 -22.65 -5.67
C MET A 100 17.00 -23.93 -6.47
N CYS A 101 17.45 -24.98 -5.79
CA CYS A 101 17.53 -26.33 -6.33
C CYS A 101 17.01 -27.38 -5.33
N ILE A 102 16.79 -28.61 -5.80
CA ILE A 102 16.37 -29.75 -4.96
C ILE A 102 17.48 -30.81 -4.94
N TRP A 103 17.89 -31.21 -3.75
CA TRP A 103 18.61 -32.46 -3.50
C TRP A 103 17.64 -33.64 -3.59
N ASP A 104 17.89 -34.51 -4.57
CA ASP A 104 17.20 -35.79 -4.73
C ASP A 104 17.97 -36.85 -3.91
N PRO A 105 17.42 -37.40 -2.81
CA PRO A 105 18.10 -38.38 -1.98
C PRO A 105 18.26 -39.75 -2.66
N SER A 106 17.48 -40.05 -3.71
CA SER A 106 17.52 -41.32 -4.45
C SER A 106 18.59 -41.28 -5.54
N ALA A 107 18.66 -40.18 -6.28
CA ALA A 107 19.70 -39.94 -7.29
C ALA A 107 21.00 -39.38 -6.69
N ARG A 108 20.99 -38.97 -5.42
CA ARG A 108 22.10 -38.34 -4.68
C ARG A 108 22.76 -37.20 -5.45
N THR A 109 21.93 -36.32 -6.01
CA THR A 109 22.36 -35.18 -6.83
C THR A 109 21.44 -33.97 -6.66
N LEU A 110 21.94 -32.79 -7.03
CA LEU A 110 21.16 -31.56 -7.09
C LEU A 110 20.47 -31.45 -8.45
N LYS A 111 19.22 -30.97 -8.46
CA LYS A 111 18.36 -30.80 -9.64
C LYS A 111 17.72 -29.41 -9.68
N THR A 112 17.59 -28.86 -10.88
CA THR A 112 16.96 -27.55 -11.18
C THR A 112 15.93 -27.62 -12.31
N ASP A 113 15.87 -28.77 -12.96
CA ASP A 113 15.00 -29.18 -14.07
C ASP A 113 13.69 -29.85 -13.60
N VAL A 114 13.48 -29.90 -12.28
CA VAL A 114 12.32 -30.52 -11.62
C VAL A 114 11.19 -29.55 -11.29
N PHE A 115 11.41 -28.24 -11.43
CA PHE A 115 10.41 -27.22 -11.08
C PHE A 115 9.44 -26.99 -12.25
N PRO A 116 8.12 -27.00 -12.02
CA PRO A 116 7.14 -26.72 -13.07
C PRO A 116 7.10 -25.23 -13.45
N GLU A 117 6.46 -24.93 -14.58
CA GLU A 117 6.23 -23.57 -15.03
C GLU A 117 5.41 -22.78 -14.00
N GLY A 118 5.79 -21.52 -13.75
CA GLY A 118 5.17 -20.66 -12.71
C GLY A 118 5.71 -20.86 -11.29
N PHE A 119 6.51 -21.89 -11.02
CA PHE A 119 7.06 -22.17 -9.69
C PHE A 119 8.16 -21.18 -9.28
N ILE A 120 8.24 -20.83 -7.98
CA ILE A 120 9.05 -19.72 -7.43
C ILE A 120 10.59 -19.89 -7.49
N HIS A 121 11.11 -21.00 -8.01
CA HIS A 121 12.53 -21.40 -7.96
C HIS A 121 13.60 -20.41 -8.48
N LYS A 122 13.22 -19.33 -9.16
CA LYS A 122 14.14 -18.29 -9.66
C LYS A 122 14.25 -17.08 -8.72
N GLU A 123 13.41 -17.02 -7.69
CA GLU A 123 13.46 -15.97 -6.66
C GLU A 123 14.33 -16.41 -5.49
N LYS A 124 14.89 -15.41 -4.81
CA LYS A 124 15.70 -15.58 -3.61
C LYS A 124 14.80 -15.91 -2.41
N ILE A 125 14.74 -17.17 -2.03
CA ILE A 125 14.00 -17.64 -0.86
C ILE A 125 14.84 -17.48 0.41
N ARG A 126 14.22 -17.00 1.49
CA ARG A 126 14.85 -16.87 2.82
C ARG A 126 14.45 -17.97 3.79
N VAL A 127 13.17 -18.37 3.75
CA VAL A 127 12.60 -19.34 4.66
C VAL A 127 11.80 -20.36 3.86
N ILE A 128 12.02 -21.63 4.15
CA ILE A 128 11.10 -22.71 3.80
C ILE A 128 10.57 -23.30 5.10
N TYR A 129 9.30 -23.66 5.10
CA TYR A 129 8.67 -24.38 6.20
C TYR A 129 7.62 -25.35 5.67
N GLU A 130 7.60 -26.57 6.19
CA GLU A 130 6.56 -27.56 5.95
C GLU A 130 5.65 -27.59 7.17
N ASP A 131 4.34 -27.43 6.98
CA ASP A 131 3.38 -27.59 8.07
C ASP A 131 2.99 -29.06 8.29
N SER A 132 2.23 -29.35 9.35
CA SER A 132 1.79 -30.71 9.65
C SER A 132 0.59 -31.21 8.82
N ASN A 133 0.19 -30.49 7.77
CA ASN A 133 -0.64 -31.00 6.66
C ASN A 133 0.21 -31.39 5.44
N HIS A 134 1.52 -31.10 5.45
CA HIS A 134 2.47 -31.22 4.35
C HIS A 134 2.32 -30.14 3.24
N ASP A 135 1.77 -28.98 3.59
CA ASP A 135 1.90 -27.78 2.75
C ASP A 135 3.28 -27.14 2.98
N LEU A 136 3.97 -26.78 1.89
CA LEU A 136 5.26 -26.08 1.88
C LEU A 136 5.06 -24.58 1.68
N TYR A 137 5.63 -23.78 2.57
CA TYR A 137 5.56 -22.32 2.59
C TYR A 137 6.94 -21.73 2.32
N PHE A 138 7.06 -20.97 1.23
CA PHE A 138 8.28 -20.34 0.75
C PHE A 138 8.16 -18.83 0.96
N PHE A 139 8.98 -18.28 1.86
CA PHE A 139 9.04 -16.84 2.11
C PHE A 139 10.21 -16.24 1.32
N PRO A 140 9.97 -15.45 0.25
CA PRO A 140 11.04 -14.78 -0.50
C PRO A 140 11.67 -13.63 0.30
N ASP A 141 12.88 -13.24 -0.09
CA ASP A 141 13.57 -12.01 0.37
C ASP A 141 12.73 -10.78 0.03
N LYS A 142 11.94 -10.82 -1.07
CA LYS A 142 11.00 -9.78 -1.50
C LYS A 142 9.82 -10.41 -2.24
N GLY A 143 8.60 -10.17 -1.78
CA GLY A 143 7.36 -10.61 -2.43
C GLY A 143 6.40 -11.33 -1.48
N SER A 144 5.21 -11.63 -1.97
CA SER A 144 4.17 -12.35 -1.20
C SER A 144 4.55 -13.82 -0.99
N LEU A 145 4.14 -14.38 0.15
CA LEU A 145 4.33 -15.80 0.50
C LEU A 145 3.80 -16.73 -0.60
N PHE A 146 4.59 -17.75 -0.94
CA PHE A 146 4.24 -18.78 -1.92
C PHE A 146 4.01 -20.10 -1.20
N ILE A 147 2.97 -20.84 -1.59
CA ILE A 147 2.48 -22.04 -0.93
C ILE A 147 2.37 -23.16 -1.97
N SER A 148 2.82 -24.37 -1.66
CA SER A 148 2.82 -25.53 -2.56
C SER A 148 2.55 -26.83 -1.83
N ASP A 149 1.96 -27.81 -2.50
CA ASP A 149 2.06 -29.22 -2.10
C ASP A 149 3.51 -29.75 -2.28
N LEU A 150 3.83 -30.87 -1.61
CA LEU A 150 5.12 -31.58 -1.73
C LEU A 150 5.46 -32.02 -3.17
N SER A 151 4.47 -32.12 -4.05
CA SER A 151 4.61 -32.57 -5.44
C SER A 151 4.84 -31.43 -6.44
N MET A 152 4.72 -30.17 -6.01
CA MET A 152 4.70 -28.97 -6.87
C MET A 152 3.56 -28.96 -7.90
N THR A 153 2.51 -29.74 -7.67
CA THR A 153 1.35 -29.87 -8.56
C THR A 153 0.25 -28.85 -8.27
N ILE A 154 0.12 -28.42 -7.02
CA ILE A 154 -0.82 -27.40 -6.58
C ILE A 154 -0.02 -26.35 -5.81
N PHE A 155 0.08 -25.14 -6.37
CA PHE A 155 0.75 -24.02 -5.74
C PHE A 155 0.04 -22.69 -6.00
N ARG A 156 0.19 -21.74 -5.07
CA ARG A 156 -0.36 -20.39 -5.14
C ARG A 156 0.58 -19.38 -4.50
N ARG A 157 0.46 -18.12 -4.88
CA ARG A 157 0.91 -16.99 -4.04
C ARG A 157 -0.28 -16.48 -3.23
N LEU A 158 0.00 -15.88 -2.09
CA LEU A 158 -0.97 -14.98 -1.47
C LEU A 158 -1.29 -13.83 -2.42
N GLN A 159 -2.51 -13.31 -2.34
CA GLN A 159 -2.93 -12.14 -3.11
C GLN A 159 -2.24 -10.88 -2.56
N PRO A 160 -2.08 -9.81 -3.37
CA PRO A 160 -1.62 -8.52 -2.88
C PRO A 160 -2.60 -7.90 -1.86
N GLY A 161 -2.09 -7.00 -1.02
CA GLY A 161 -2.85 -6.33 0.04
C GLY A 161 -2.79 -7.03 1.41
N THR A 162 -1.94 -8.04 1.58
CA THR A 162 -1.74 -8.68 2.90
C THR A 162 -0.84 -7.84 3.80
N PRO A 163 -0.89 -8.02 5.14
CA PRO A 163 0.07 -7.42 6.06
C PRO A 163 1.54 -7.85 5.84
N LEU A 164 1.80 -8.86 5.00
CA LEU A 164 3.16 -9.29 4.64
C LEU A 164 3.74 -8.45 3.48
N ASP A 165 2.91 -7.73 2.72
CA ASP A 165 3.32 -7.04 1.50
C ASP A 165 4.40 -5.96 1.79
N GLY A 166 5.57 -6.13 1.19
CA GLY A 166 6.71 -5.20 1.35
C GLY A 166 7.57 -5.42 2.60
N ASN A 167 7.28 -6.45 3.40
CA ASN A 167 8.09 -6.86 4.55
C ASN A 167 8.94 -8.11 4.19
N ASP A 168 10.15 -8.20 4.72
CA ASP A 168 11.06 -9.34 4.46
C ASP A 168 10.75 -10.49 5.44
N GLY A 169 10.62 -11.72 4.95
CA GLY A 169 10.31 -12.89 5.78
C GLY A 169 11.50 -13.35 6.64
N MET A 170 11.31 -13.39 7.97
CA MET A 170 12.34 -13.81 8.93
C MET A 170 12.18 -15.28 9.37
N PHE A 171 10.95 -15.73 9.60
CA PHE A 171 10.65 -17.12 9.94
C PHE A 171 9.18 -17.51 9.72
N ILE A 172 8.92 -18.82 9.75
CA ILE A 172 7.60 -19.46 9.80
C ILE A 172 7.68 -20.57 10.88
N VAL A 173 6.64 -20.73 11.70
CA VAL A 173 6.48 -21.89 12.60
C VAL A 173 5.01 -22.20 12.88
N GLU A 174 4.63 -23.48 12.93
CA GLU A 174 3.27 -23.91 13.25
C GLU A 174 3.06 -24.13 14.77
N ASP A 175 1.99 -23.55 15.31
CA ASP A 175 1.55 -23.81 16.68
C ASP A 175 0.74 -25.11 16.83
N ARG A 176 0.16 -25.34 18.01
CA ARG A 176 -0.61 -26.57 18.28
C ARG A 176 -2.03 -26.55 17.73
N GLU A 177 -2.52 -25.39 17.32
CA GLU A 177 -3.85 -25.17 16.73
C GLU A 177 -3.80 -25.06 15.20
N LYS A 178 -2.65 -25.38 14.59
CA LYS A 178 -2.39 -25.33 13.14
C LYS A 178 -2.32 -23.93 12.54
N TRP A 179 -2.18 -22.89 13.35
CA TRP A 179 -1.88 -21.55 12.84
C TRP A 179 -0.38 -21.41 12.57
N LEU A 180 -0.03 -20.63 11.55
CA LEU A 180 1.36 -20.28 11.25
C LEU A 180 1.71 -18.93 11.88
N TRP A 181 2.83 -18.89 12.57
CA TRP A 181 3.45 -17.67 13.11
C TRP A 181 4.53 -17.19 12.14
N LEU A 182 4.29 -16.03 11.54
CA LEU A 182 5.09 -15.41 10.50
C LEU A 182 5.80 -14.19 11.06
N GLY A 183 7.10 -14.30 11.30
CA GLY A 183 7.94 -13.18 11.72
C GLY A 183 8.52 -12.46 10.50
N THR A 184 8.50 -11.13 10.50
CA THR A 184 9.09 -10.32 9.42
C THR A 184 10.06 -9.28 9.97
N ASN A 185 10.77 -8.58 9.07
CA ASN A 185 11.56 -7.40 9.43
C ASN A 185 10.72 -6.26 10.06
N ASN A 186 9.38 -6.33 10.02
CA ASN A 186 8.47 -5.33 10.55
C ASN A 186 7.08 -5.92 10.89
N GLY A 187 7.04 -6.89 11.80
CA GLY A 187 5.81 -7.44 12.37
C GLY A 187 5.93 -8.91 12.80
N LEU A 188 4.94 -9.34 13.60
CA LEU A 188 4.62 -10.74 13.83
C LEU A 188 3.15 -10.95 13.46
N PHE A 189 2.86 -11.97 12.67
CA PHE A 189 1.50 -12.25 12.20
C PHE A 189 1.14 -13.72 12.47
N ARG A 190 -0.06 -13.96 13.00
CA ARG A 190 -0.63 -15.30 13.11
C ARG A 190 -1.59 -15.51 11.93
N TYR A 191 -1.38 -16.58 11.16
CA TYR A 191 -2.02 -16.84 9.87
C TYR A 191 -2.83 -18.15 9.88
N ASP A 192 -4.08 -18.10 9.41
CA ASP A 192 -5.06 -19.20 9.51
C ASP A 192 -5.07 -20.17 8.31
N LYS A 193 -4.20 -19.93 7.32
CA LYS A 193 -4.10 -20.65 6.03
C LYS A 193 -5.24 -20.38 5.02
N LYS A 194 -6.21 -19.52 5.36
CA LYS A 194 -7.36 -19.10 4.53
C LYS A 194 -7.38 -17.59 4.28
N ASP A 195 -6.18 -17.01 4.20
CA ASP A 195 -5.92 -15.61 3.85
C ASP A 195 -6.32 -14.59 4.95
N HIS A 196 -6.58 -15.04 6.19
CA HIS A 196 -6.79 -14.18 7.36
C HIS A 196 -5.55 -14.07 8.27
N PHE A 197 -5.25 -12.85 8.71
CA PHE A 197 -4.05 -12.49 9.48
C PHE A 197 -4.40 -11.72 10.75
N ILE A 198 -3.84 -12.16 11.88
CA ILE A 198 -3.89 -11.45 13.16
C ILE A 198 -2.49 -10.82 13.40
N PRO A 199 -2.34 -9.49 13.36
CA PRO A 199 -1.08 -8.82 13.66
C PRO A 199 -0.85 -8.74 15.18
N TYR A 200 0.39 -8.97 15.60
CA TYR A 200 0.85 -8.79 16.99
C TYR A 200 1.91 -7.70 17.01
N ASN A 201 1.81 -6.78 17.98
CA ASN A 201 2.62 -5.57 18.04
C ASN A 201 2.97 -5.16 19.50
N PHE A 202 3.32 -3.88 19.70
CA PHE A 202 3.68 -3.33 21.01
C PHE A 202 2.57 -3.48 22.06
N VAL A 203 1.28 -3.40 21.69
CA VAL A 203 0.16 -3.62 22.64
C VAL A 203 0.12 -5.05 23.20
N ASP A 204 0.63 -6.02 22.44
CA ASP A 204 0.72 -7.43 22.81
C ASP A 204 1.97 -7.75 23.64
N GLY A 205 2.81 -6.74 23.90
CA GLY A 205 4.07 -6.87 24.63
C GLY A 205 5.30 -7.10 23.76
N ILE A 206 5.21 -6.95 22.43
CA ILE A 206 6.36 -7.10 21.53
C ILE A 206 7.21 -5.81 21.53
N PRO A 207 8.47 -5.83 22.01
CA PRO A 207 9.28 -4.62 22.23
C PRO A 207 9.83 -3.96 20.94
N SER A 208 9.71 -4.61 19.79
CA SER A 208 10.04 -4.06 18.47
C SER A 208 9.38 -4.90 17.36
N SER A 209 8.91 -4.27 16.28
CA SER A 209 8.40 -4.99 15.12
C SER A 209 9.48 -5.77 14.36
N ILE A 210 10.77 -5.48 14.57
CA ILE A 210 11.86 -6.14 13.84
C ILE A 210 12.18 -7.51 14.47
N PHE A 211 11.74 -8.59 13.83
CA PHE A 211 12.18 -9.95 14.13
C PHE A 211 13.49 -10.29 13.42
N THR A 212 14.11 -11.39 13.82
CA THR A 212 15.42 -11.84 13.31
C THR A 212 15.31 -13.18 12.60
N LEU A 213 16.25 -13.48 11.69
CA LEU A 213 16.41 -14.76 10.98
C LEU A 213 16.76 -15.96 11.90
N CYS A 214 16.54 -15.87 13.22
CA CYS A 214 16.70 -16.98 14.14
C CYS A 214 15.44 -17.87 14.08
N PRO A 215 15.53 -19.15 13.68
CA PRO A 215 14.37 -20.04 13.61
C PRO A 215 13.69 -20.18 15.00
N PRO A 216 12.36 -20.04 15.10
CA PRO A 216 11.65 -20.19 16.35
C PRO A 216 11.77 -21.61 16.92
N VAL A 217 11.79 -21.71 18.25
CA VAL A 217 11.84 -22.99 18.96
C VAL A 217 10.55 -23.17 19.75
N ARG A 218 9.81 -24.25 19.46
CA ARG A 218 8.60 -24.62 20.22
C ARG A 218 8.95 -25.59 21.35
N ASP A 219 8.41 -25.35 22.54
CA ASP A 219 8.57 -26.22 23.70
C ASP A 219 7.25 -26.92 24.11
N GLU A 220 7.15 -27.32 25.38
CA GLU A 220 5.98 -28.00 25.93
C GLU A 220 4.73 -27.12 26.08
N ASN A 221 4.88 -25.79 26.16
CA ASN A 221 3.79 -24.84 26.45
C ASN A 221 3.77 -23.62 25.52
N GLY A 222 4.83 -23.35 24.76
CA GLY A 222 4.98 -22.10 24.04
C GLY A 222 5.99 -22.10 22.90
N ILE A 223 6.25 -20.91 22.37
CA ILE A 223 7.16 -20.66 21.24
C ILE A 223 8.13 -19.54 21.61
N TRP A 224 9.42 -19.76 21.36
CA TRP A 224 10.49 -18.78 21.51
C TRP A 224 10.81 -18.11 20.16
N PHE A 225 10.86 -16.77 20.13
CA PHE A 225 11.11 -15.97 18.93
C PHE A 225 12.31 -15.04 19.12
N GLY A 226 13.20 -14.94 18.12
CA GLY A 226 14.30 -13.98 18.10
C GLY A 226 13.85 -12.60 17.59
N ASN A 227 14.05 -11.54 18.39
CA ASN A 227 13.65 -10.17 18.12
C ASN A 227 14.83 -9.19 18.24
N SER A 228 14.79 -8.03 17.59
CA SER A 228 15.87 -7.03 17.66
C SER A 228 16.13 -6.45 19.06
N LYS A 229 15.22 -6.69 20.03
CA LYS A 229 15.39 -6.31 21.44
C LYS A 229 15.64 -7.50 22.39
N GLY A 230 15.83 -8.71 21.86
CA GLY A 230 16.15 -9.90 22.65
C GLY A 230 15.32 -11.12 22.27
N LEU A 231 15.14 -12.03 23.23
CA LEU A 231 14.35 -13.25 23.05
C LEU A 231 12.95 -13.06 23.62
N LEU A 232 11.92 -13.43 22.85
CA LEU A 232 10.52 -13.39 23.28
C LEU A 232 10.00 -14.81 23.51
N TYR A 233 9.08 -14.97 24.47
CA TYR A 233 8.36 -16.22 24.72
C TYR A 233 6.85 -15.99 24.64
N LEU A 234 6.18 -16.81 23.83
CA LEU A 234 4.74 -16.89 23.75
C LEU A 234 4.24 -18.16 24.43
N ASP A 235 3.60 -18.01 25.59
CA ASP A 235 2.80 -19.04 26.23
C ASP A 235 1.50 -19.23 25.44
N THR A 236 1.42 -20.27 24.61
CA THR A 236 0.26 -20.51 23.74
C THR A 236 -0.95 -20.99 24.53
N VAL A 237 -0.73 -21.70 25.65
CA VAL A 237 -1.79 -22.17 26.54
C VAL A 237 -2.52 -20.98 27.17
N ARG A 238 -1.78 -20.01 27.71
CA ARG A 238 -2.33 -18.80 28.32
C ARG A 238 -2.93 -17.84 27.29
N MET A 239 -2.35 -17.76 26.09
CA MET A 239 -2.92 -17.00 24.97
C MET A 239 -4.33 -17.53 24.63
N ASN A 240 -4.49 -18.85 24.52
CA ASN A 240 -5.76 -19.46 24.10
C ASN A 240 -6.83 -19.49 25.21
N GLN A 241 -6.43 -19.35 26.48
CA GLN A 241 -7.33 -19.14 27.61
C GLN A 241 -7.80 -17.68 27.75
N ARG A 242 -7.20 -16.74 27.01
CA ARG A 242 -7.56 -15.33 27.05
C ARG A 242 -8.91 -15.15 26.34
N LYS A 243 -9.97 -14.90 27.11
CA LYS A 243 -11.26 -14.50 26.54
C LYS A 243 -11.09 -13.27 25.65
N SER A 244 -11.83 -13.25 24.55
CA SER A 244 -12.00 -12.07 23.70
C SER A 244 -12.34 -10.84 24.56
N VAL A 245 -11.74 -9.70 24.21
CA VAL A 245 -11.94 -8.45 24.95
C VAL A 245 -13.29 -7.88 24.51
N PRO A 246 -14.27 -7.72 25.43
CA PRO A 246 -15.68 -7.48 25.07
C PRO A 246 -15.98 -6.00 24.75
N TYR A 247 -15.01 -5.29 24.17
CA TYR A 247 -15.12 -3.88 23.82
C TYR A 247 -15.03 -3.74 22.30
N SER A 248 -16.03 -3.12 21.69
CA SER A 248 -16.00 -2.80 20.26
C SER A 248 -15.21 -1.52 19.99
N VAL A 249 -14.76 -1.35 18.75
CA VAL A 249 -14.09 -0.13 18.29
C VAL A 249 -15.10 1.01 18.25
N ALA A 250 -14.98 2.00 19.12
CA ALA A 250 -15.85 3.16 19.09
C ALA A 250 -15.49 4.08 17.93
N ILE A 251 -16.50 4.55 17.19
CA ILE A 251 -16.36 5.71 16.30
C ILE A 251 -16.40 6.95 17.18
N THR A 252 -15.29 7.68 17.24
CA THR A 252 -15.05 8.76 18.22
C THR A 252 -15.39 10.16 17.69
N ASP A 253 -15.26 10.36 16.37
CA ASP A 253 -15.74 11.56 15.67
C ASP A 253 -16.08 11.22 14.21
N ILE A 254 -16.94 12.04 13.61
CA ILE A 254 -17.25 12.01 12.18
C ILE A 254 -17.06 13.44 11.68
N CYS A 255 -16.13 13.65 10.75
CA CYS A 255 -15.86 14.95 10.15
C CYS A 255 -16.38 15.00 8.71
N VAL A 256 -17.32 15.91 8.45
CA VAL A 256 -17.96 16.11 7.14
C VAL A 256 -17.49 17.43 6.54
N ASN A 257 -16.89 17.40 5.34
CA ASN A 257 -16.23 18.54 4.70
C ASN A 257 -15.28 19.30 5.67
N GLY A 258 -14.63 18.59 6.60
CA GLY A 258 -13.69 19.14 7.58
C GLY A 258 -14.32 19.72 8.86
N LYS A 259 -15.59 19.43 9.17
CA LYS A 259 -16.24 19.80 10.44
C LYS A 259 -16.78 18.57 11.17
N SER A 260 -16.49 18.47 12.47
CA SER A 260 -17.10 17.44 13.35
C SER A 260 -18.62 17.58 13.36
N VAL A 261 -19.32 16.44 13.27
CA VAL A 261 -20.77 16.32 13.27
C VAL A 261 -21.25 15.17 14.18
N VAL A 262 -20.42 14.70 15.13
CA VAL A 262 -20.75 13.55 15.99
C VAL A 262 -22.00 13.77 16.86
N GLN A 263 -22.36 15.03 17.15
CA GLN A 263 -23.60 15.41 17.84
C GLN A 263 -24.88 15.17 17.02
N SER A 264 -24.75 14.94 15.71
CA SER A 264 -25.86 14.65 14.79
C SER A 264 -26.09 13.16 14.58
N VAL A 265 -25.35 12.28 15.28
CA VAL A 265 -25.57 10.84 15.23
C VAL A 265 -26.82 10.48 16.03
N VAL A 266 -27.85 9.99 15.34
CA VAL A 266 -29.05 9.45 15.99
C VAL A 266 -28.77 7.99 16.33
N GLY A 267 -28.83 7.66 17.63
CA GLY A 267 -28.75 6.30 18.14
C GLY A 267 -30.12 5.83 18.62
N ASP A 268 -30.79 4.98 17.86
CA ASP A 268 -32.00 4.26 18.30
C ASP A 268 -31.81 2.74 18.08
N GLY A 269 -32.32 1.94 19.00
CA GLY A 269 -32.20 0.48 18.98
C GLY A 269 -30.77 -0.09 18.89
N GLY A 270 -29.74 0.71 19.19
CA GLY A 270 -28.33 0.34 19.01
C GLY A 270 -27.76 0.55 17.60
N LYS A 271 -28.49 1.23 16.70
CA LYS A 271 -27.98 1.63 15.38
C LYS A 271 -27.63 3.11 15.37
N SER A 272 -26.35 3.41 15.16
CA SER A 272 -25.86 4.76 14.91
C SER A 272 -26.12 5.14 13.45
N GLU A 273 -26.80 6.27 13.22
CA GLU A 273 -27.04 6.82 11.89
C GLU A 273 -26.68 8.31 11.81
N ILE A 274 -26.12 8.72 10.68
CA ILE A 274 -25.97 10.12 10.30
C ILE A 274 -26.59 10.38 8.91
N SER A 275 -27.39 11.45 8.82
CA SER A 275 -27.97 11.94 7.56
C SER A 275 -27.26 13.22 7.10
N LEU A 276 -26.89 13.27 5.83
CA LEU A 276 -26.04 14.29 5.20
C LEU A 276 -26.73 14.92 3.99
N GLU A 277 -26.46 16.20 3.75
CA GLU A 277 -26.90 16.92 2.56
C GLU A 277 -26.23 16.43 1.28
N ALA A 278 -26.82 16.71 0.12
CA ALA A 278 -26.20 16.47 -1.20
C ALA A 278 -24.88 17.23 -1.44
N SER A 279 -24.54 18.20 -0.57
CA SER A 279 -23.29 18.96 -0.54
C SER A 279 -22.18 18.30 0.31
N GLN A 280 -22.54 17.32 1.14
CA GLN A 280 -21.74 16.78 2.24
C GLN A 280 -21.08 15.43 1.89
N LYS A 281 -20.36 15.42 0.77
CA LYS A 281 -19.83 14.20 0.16
C LYS A 281 -18.48 13.69 0.69
N ASN A 282 -17.72 14.51 1.41
CA ASN A 282 -16.41 14.11 1.94
C ASN A 282 -16.56 13.79 3.42
N VAL A 283 -16.38 12.53 3.79
CA VAL A 283 -16.67 12.00 5.13
C VAL A 283 -15.41 11.34 5.69
N THR A 284 -14.95 11.83 6.84
CA THR A 284 -13.85 11.24 7.61
C THR A 284 -14.42 10.60 8.87
N PHE A 285 -14.17 9.31 9.06
CA PHE A 285 -14.48 8.59 10.29
C PHE A 285 -13.22 8.52 11.15
N TYR A 286 -13.34 8.91 12.42
CA TYR A 286 -12.31 8.68 13.45
C TYR A 286 -12.79 7.61 14.41
N PHE A 287 -11.89 6.73 14.85
CA PHE A 287 -12.25 5.57 15.67
C PHE A 287 -11.13 5.15 16.62
N SER A 288 -11.49 4.50 17.72
CA SER A 288 -10.55 3.99 18.73
C SER A 288 -11.15 2.80 19.48
N ASP A 289 -10.31 1.83 19.82
CA ASP A 289 -10.62 0.73 20.73
C ASP A 289 -10.38 1.07 22.22
N PHE A 290 -10.14 2.35 22.52
CA PHE A 290 -9.74 2.87 23.83
C PHE A 290 -8.43 2.29 24.39
N SER A 291 -7.57 1.70 23.54
CA SER A 291 -6.18 1.44 23.90
C SER A 291 -5.46 2.75 24.24
N TYR A 292 -4.78 2.80 25.38
CA TYR A 292 -3.93 3.94 25.78
C TYR A 292 -2.59 3.98 25.00
N THR A 293 -2.51 3.30 23.87
CA THR A 293 -1.31 3.17 23.03
C THR A 293 -1.40 4.08 21.80
N ALA A 294 -0.27 4.55 21.28
CA ALA A 294 -0.27 5.44 20.13
C ALA A 294 -0.86 4.76 18.87
N PRO A 295 -1.69 5.46 18.06
CA PRO A 295 -2.29 4.91 16.84
C PRO A 295 -1.31 4.26 15.85
N ALA A 296 -0.03 4.69 15.87
CA ALA A 296 1.06 4.10 15.10
C ALA A 296 1.28 2.59 15.32
N PHE A 297 0.77 2.03 16.44
CA PHE A 297 0.86 0.60 16.77
C PHE A 297 -0.47 -0.15 16.59
N MET A 298 -1.54 0.52 16.16
CA MET A 298 -2.87 -0.09 16.05
C MET A 298 -3.14 -0.62 14.64
N SER A 299 -3.83 -1.76 14.55
CA SER A 299 -4.29 -2.37 13.30
C SER A 299 -5.79 -2.63 13.32
N TYR A 300 -6.48 -2.15 12.30
CA TYR A 300 -7.92 -2.23 12.11
C TYR A 300 -8.26 -2.84 10.75
N GLU A 301 -9.45 -3.42 10.64
CA GLU A 301 -10.11 -3.69 9.36
C GLU A 301 -11.30 -2.73 9.23
N TYR A 302 -11.51 -2.19 8.02
CA TYR A 302 -12.63 -1.28 7.73
C TYR A 302 -13.29 -1.60 6.38
N GLN A 303 -14.55 -1.20 6.23
CA GLN A 303 -15.32 -1.30 4.98
C GLN A 303 -16.43 -0.24 4.95
N LEU A 304 -16.65 0.40 3.80
CA LEU A 304 -17.85 1.19 3.50
C LEU A 304 -18.72 0.42 2.50
N GLU A 305 -19.73 -0.29 3.01
CA GLU A 305 -20.71 -0.97 2.15
C GLU A 305 -21.43 0.04 1.27
N GLY A 306 -21.42 -0.18 -0.05
CA GLY A 306 -21.91 0.76 -1.06
C GLY A 306 -20.79 1.40 -1.90
N GLU A 307 -19.54 1.35 -1.45
CA GLU A 307 -18.35 1.80 -2.19
C GLU A 307 -17.29 0.69 -2.27
N ASP A 308 -16.97 0.04 -1.15
CA ASP A 308 -15.88 -0.94 -1.04
C ASP A 308 -16.31 -2.37 -1.39
N THR A 309 -15.47 -3.09 -2.14
CA THR A 309 -15.70 -4.49 -2.55
C THR A 309 -15.49 -5.52 -1.43
N GLY A 310 -14.89 -5.13 -0.31
CA GLY A 310 -14.59 -6.01 0.82
C GLY A 310 -13.88 -5.27 1.95
N TRP A 311 -13.47 -6.00 2.98
CA TRP A 311 -12.69 -5.46 4.09
C TRP A 311 -11.28 -5.06 3.64
N MET A 312 -10.82 -3.88 4.10
CA MET A 312 -9.46 -3.38 3.89
C MET A 312 -8.71 -3.26 5.21
N ALA A 313 -7.42 -3.60 5.20
CA ALA A 313 -6.54 -3.46 6.35
C ALA A 313 -6.04 -2.01 6.49
N LEU A 314 -5.99 -1.51 7.73
CA LEU A 314 -5.40 -0.23 8.11
C LEU A 314 -4.47 -0.45 9.29
N THR A 315 -3.20 -0.07 9.17
CA THR A 315 -2.23 -0.11 10.27
C THR A 315 -1.59 1.25 10.48
N GLY A 316 -1.36 1.62 11.73
CA GLY A 316 -0.71 2.87 12.13
C GLY A 316 -1.60 4.11 12.11
N ARG A 317 -2.93 3.95 11.93
CA ARG A 317 -3.93 5.02 11.83
C ARG A 317 -5.21 4.67 12.57
N SER A 318 -5.98 5.71 12.89
CA SER A 318 -7.23 5.67 13.64
C SER A 318 -8.31 6.53 12.94
N ASP A 319 -8.17 6.68 11.63
CA ASP A 319 -8.93 7.58 10.78
C ASP A 319 -9.02 7.04 9.34
N ILE A 320 -10.15 7.25 8.66
CA ILE A 320 -10.33 6.98 7.22
C ILE A 320 -11.20 8.10 6.61
N THR A 321 -10.85 8.54 5.39
CA THR A 321 -11.64 9.53 4.63
C THR A 321 -12.07 8.97 3.28
N TYR A 322 -13.37 9.07 2.99
CA TYR A 322 -13.94 8.88 1.66
C TYR A 322 -14.27 10.24 1.03
N TYR A 323 -14.11 10.36 -0.28
CA TYR A 323 -14.19 11.62 -1.02
C TYR A 323 -15.23 11.53 -2.15
N ASP A 324 -15.93 12.64 -2.41
CA ASP A 324 -16.96 12.81 -3.45
C ASP A 324 -18.08 11.73 -3.49
N LEU A 325 -18.36 11.07 -2.35
CA LEU A 325 -19.36 10.00 -2.24
C LEU A 325 -20.70 10.39 -2.91
N PRO A 326 -21.26 9.53 -3.79
CA PRO A 326 -22.58 9.73 -4.38
C PRO A 326 -23.72 9.86 -3.34
N SER A 327 -24.88 10.32 -3.80
CA SER A 327 -26.12 10.27 -3.01
C SER A 327 -26.59 8.81 -2.89
N GLY A 328 -26.69 8.30 -1.67
CA GLY A 328 -26.97 6.90 -1.39
C GLY A 328 -27.03 6.60 0.11
N ASN A 329 -27.22 5.32 0.45
CA ASN A 329 -27.11 4.81 1.81
C ASN A 329 -25.88 3.92 1.88
N TYR A 330 -25.01 4.16 2.85
CA TYR A 330 -23.78 3.42 3.07
C TYR A 330 -23.71 2.89 4.51
N THR A 331 -23.02 1.76 4.72
CA THR A 331 -22.68 1.28 6.07
C THR A 331 -21.17 1.35 6.24
N PHE A 332 -20.67 2.27 7.06
CA PHE A 332 -19.29 2.22 7.51
C PHE A 332 -19.17 1.17 8.61
N LYS A 333 -18.18 0.29 8.50
CA LYS A 333 -17.85 -0.78 9.44
C LYS A 333 -16.38 -0.68 9.81
N VAL A 334 -16.07 -0.85 11.09
CA VAL A 334 -14.68 -0.87 11.59
C VAL A 334 -14.54 -1.85 12.76
N ARG A 335 -13.40 -2.53 12.83
CA ARG A 335 -13.05 -3.49 13.90
C ARG A 335 -11.54 -3.59 14.06
N GLN A 336 -11.05 -4.11 15.19
CA GLN A 336 -9.65 -4.49 15.34
C GLN A 336 -9.31 -5.62 14.36
N MET A 337 -8.13 -5.56 13.74
CA MET A 337 -7.70 -6.60 12.81
C MET A 337 -7.50 -7.92 13.55
N GLY A 338 -8.15 -8.99 13.06
CA GLY A 338 -8.14 -10.30 13.73
C GLY A 338 -9.22 -10.51 14.80
N ASN A 339 -10.06 -9.52 15.10
CA ASN A 339 -11.12 -9.63 16.12
C ASN A 339 -12.51 -9.20 15.58
N PRO A 340 -13.26 -10.12 14.93
CA PRO A 340 -14.60 -9.86 14.44
C PRO A 340 -15.62 -9.42 15.51
N GLU A 341 -15.42 -9.78 16.77
CA GLU A 341 -16.33 -9.40 17.87
C GLU A 341 -16.20 -7.93 18.27
N SER A 342 -15.11 -7.25 17.86
CA SER A 342 -14.91 -5.81 18.10
C SER A 342 -15.61 -4.88 17.10
N GLU A 343 -16.42 -5.42 16.19
CA GLU A 343 -17.03 -4.67 15.09
C GLU A 343 -18.05 -3.63 15.56
N THR A 344 -17.98 -2.44 14.97
CA THR A 344 -18.96 -1.36 15.12
C THR A 344 -19.34 -0.80 13.76
N GLN A 345 -20.60 -0.41 13.63
CA GLN A 345 -21.22 -0.01 12.37
C GLN A 345 -21.90 1.37 12.51
N LEU A 346 -21.88 2.15 11.44
CA LEU A 346 -22.52 3.47 11.32
C LEU A 346 -23.18 3.57 9.95
N THR A 347 -24.49 3.84 9.91
CA THR A 347 -25.19 4.15 8.66
C THR A 347 -24.98 5.61 8.27
N VAL A 348 -24.57 5.85 7.02
CA VAL A 348 -24.41 7.19 6.44
C VAL A 348 -25.38 7.33 5.27
N LYS A 349 -26.29 8.31 5.34
CA LYS A 349 -27.26 8.60 4.27
C LYS A 349 -26.93 9.94 3.63
N ILE A 350 -26.61 9.96 2.34
CA ILE A 350 -26.32 11.19 1.59
C ILE A 350 -27.53 11.50 0.70
N ALA A 351 -28.19 12.63 0.97
CA ALA A 351 -29.38 13.05 0.24
C ALA A 351 -29.10 13.28 -1.26
N SER A 352 -30.10 13.00 -2.10
CA SER A 352 -30.05 13.38 -3.53
C SER A 352 -30.16 14.89 -3.70
N SER A 353 -29.39 15.46 -4.63
CA SER A 353 -29.54 16.86 -5.05
C SER A 353 -30.83 17.11 -5.85
N ILE A 354 -31.45 16.05 -6.37
CA ILE A 354 -32.69 16.11 -7.13
C ILE A 354 -33.87 15.92 -6.17
N SER A 355 -34.51 17.03 -5.77
CA SER A 355 -35.81 16.97 -5.11
C SER A 355 -36.85 16.33 -6.03
N ILE A 356 -37.70 15.47 -5.48
CA ILE A 356 -38.82 14.84 -6.20
C ILE A 356 -39.71 15.92 -6.84
N TRP A 357 -39.87 17.06 -6.17
CA TRP A 357 -40.60 18.22 -6.71
C TRP A 357 -39.97 18.79 -7.98
N SER A 358 -38.65 18.78 -8.12
CA SER A 358 -37.97 19.22 -9.36
C SER A 358 -38.36 18.35 -10.55
N ILE A 359 -38.49 17.03 -10.35
CA ILE A 359 -38.95 16.08 -11.37
C ILE A 359 -40.42 16.38 -11.71
N VAL A 360 -41.28 16.58 -10.70
CA VAL A 360 -42.69 16.93 -10.88
C VAL A 360 -42.86 18.23 -11.68
N PHE A 361 -42.08 19.28 -11.37
CA PHE A 361 -42.11 20.54 -12.12
C PHE A 361 -41.66 20.37 -13.58
N ILE A 362 -40.63 19.55 -13.85
CA ILE A 362 -40.20 19.23 -15.23
C ILE A 362 -41.30 18.48 -15.99
N VAL A 363 -41.94 17.48 -15.36
CA VAL A 363 -43.05 16.73 -15.97
C VAL A 363 -44.24 17.65 -16.26
N ILE A 364 -44.62 18.53 -15.33
CA ILE A 364 -45.68 19.53 -15.54
C ILE A 364 -45.31 20.46 -16.71
N ALA A 365 -44.08 20.99 -16.76
CA ALA A 365 -43.63 21.88 -17.82
C ALA A 365 -43.68 21.21 -19.21
N VAL A 366 -43.26 19.94 -19.31
CA VAL A 366 -43.33 19.15 -20.55
C VAL A 366 -44.79 18.89 -20.97
N VAL A 367 -45.68 18.57 -20.02
CA VAL A 367 -47.12 18.40 -20.30
C VAL A 367 -47.76 19.71 -20.76
N THR A 368 -47.53 20.83 -20.08
CA THR A 368 -48.08 22.13 -20.48
C THR A 368 -47.52 22.62 -21.82
N GLY A 369 -46.23 22.39 -22.09
CA GLY A 369 -45.61 22.70 -23.38
C GLY A 369 -46.19 21.86 -24.52
N SER A 370 -46.43 20.57 -24.27
CA SER A 370 -47.08 19.66 -25.23
C SER A 370 -48.50 20.11 -25.56
N ILE A 371 -49.28 20.51 -24.54
CA ILE A 371 -50.63 21.07 -24.72
C ILE A 371 -50.58 22.38 -25.52
N ALA A 372 -49.63 23.27 -25.24
CA ALA A 372 -49.47 24.53 -25.97
C ALA A 372 -49.14 24.31 -27.46
N VAL A 373 -48.23 23.37 -27.78
CA VAL A 373 -47.89 23.01 -29.17
C VAL A 373 -49.08 22.39 -29.91
N LEU A 374 -49.87 21.54 -29.25
CA LEU A 374 -51.11 21.00 -29.82
C LEU A 374 -52.15 22.11 -30.08
N TYR A 375 -52.22 23.11 -29.19
CA TYR A 375 -53.13 24.25 -29.35
C TYR A 375 -52.71 25.18 -30.50
N GLN A 376 -51.40 25.41 -30.67
CA GLN A 376 -50.85 26.15 -31.81
C GLN A 376 -51.16 25.45 -33.14
N LYS A 377 -50.83 24.16 -33.26
CA LYS A 377 -51.11 23.38 -34.47
C LYS A 377 -52.60 23.30 -34.82
N LYS A 378 -53.49 23.26 -33.82
CA LYS A 378 -54.93 23.34 -34.09
C LYS A 378 -55.31 24.69 -34.72
N LYS A 379 -54.82 25.80 -34.16
CA LYS A 379 -55.12 27.15 -34.66
C LYS A 379 -54.56 27.40 -36.07
N GLU A 380 -53.41 26.82 -36.37
CA GLU A 380 -52.75 26.89 -37.68
C GLU A 380 -53.64 26.25 -38.78
N VAL A 381 -54.11 25.02 -38.54
CA VAL A 381 -55.05 24.29 -39.44
C VAL A 381 -56.43 24.96 -39.53
N GLU A 382 -56.85 25.73 -38.52
CA GLU A 382 -58.12 26.44 -38.52
C GLU A 382 -58.05 27.72 -39.38
N ASN A 383 -56.87 28.37 -39.46
CA ASN A 383 -56.61 29.52 -40.35
C ASN A 383 -56.45 29.14 -41.83
N GLU A 384 -55.83 27.98 -42.16
CA GLU A 384 -55.59 27.55 -43.55
C GLU A 384 -56.88 27.25 -44.36
N ARG A 385 -58.06 27.37 -43.75
CA ARG A 385 -59.33 26.87 -44.30
C ARG A 385 -60.25 27.93 -44.91
N GLU A 386 -59.95 29.22 -44.76
CA GLU A 386 -60.85 30.31 -45.20
C GLU A 386 -60.46 31.00 -46.53
N GLU A 387 -59.24 30.84 -47.05
CA GLU A 387 -58.79 31.54 -48.26
C GLU A 387 -58.66 30.62 -49.50
N LEU A 388 -59.69 30.59 -50.36
CA LEU A 388 -59.60 29.99 -51.70
C LEU A 388 -60.33 30.82 -52.78
N MET A 389 -59.53 31.43 -53.66
CA MET A 389 -59.87 31.92 -55.02
C MET A 389 -60.76 33.20 -55.16
N PRO A 390 -60.65 33.98 -56.26
CA PRO A 390 -59.40 34.41 -56.92
C PRO A 390 -59.37 35.85 -57.49
N ASP A 391 -58.17 36.26 -57.88
CA ASP A 391 -57.80 37.19 -58.99
C ASP A 391 -57.70 38.73 -58.79
N SER A 392 -56.83 39.27 -59.64
CA SER A 392 -56.01 40.50 -59.70
C SER A 392 -56.72 41.88 -59.82
N ALA A 393 -56.05 43.05 -59.77
CA ALA A 393 -54.63 43.36 -60.10
C ALA A 393 -54.04 44.66 -59.49
N LYS A 394 -52.71 44.83 -59.68
CA LYS A 394 -51.82 46.00 -59.41
C LYS A 394 -51.25 46.07 -57.98
N VAL A 395 -49.96 45.81 -57.73
CA VAL A 395 -48.72 46.59 -58.05
C VAL A 395 -48.88 48.05 -57.58
N ILE A 396 -48.03 48.63 -56.72
CA ILE A 396 -46.62 48.39 -56.31
C ILE A 396 -46.56 48.25 -54.75
N GLU A 397 -45.49 47.97 -53.98
CA GLU A 397 -44.02 47.90 -54.15
C GLU A 397 -43.33 47.11 -53.01
N LYS A 398 -42.25 46.35 -53.28
CA LYS A 398 -41.10 46.06 -52.37
C LYS A 398 -40.09 45.06 -52.96
N GLU A 399 -38.79 45.33 -52.81
CA GLU A 399 -37.70 44.34 -52.91
C GLU A 399 -37.46 43.73 -51.50
N ILE A 400 -37.64 42.42 -51.32
CA ILE A 400 -36.67 41.32 -51.52
C ILE A 400 -35.62 41.23 -50.38
N GLN A 401 -35.85 40.26 -49.50
CA GLN A 401 -34.92 39.67 -48.54
C GLN A 401 -34.20 38.47 -49.23
N PRO A 402 -33.14 37.86 -48.66
CA PRO A 402 -33.40 36.77 -47.68
C PRO A 402 -32.31 36.52 -46.60
N VAL A 403 -32.71 35.89 -45.47
CA VAL A 403 -31.97 34.82 -44.73
C VAL A 403 -30.60 35.20 -44.07
N GLU A 404 -30.27 34.88 -42.81
CA GLU A 404 -30.85 33.96 -41.79
C GLU A 404 -30.58 34.40 -40.32
N GLU A 405 -30.93 33.54 -39.36
CA GLU A 405 -30.48 33.44 -37.94
C GLU A 405 -30.83 34.56 -36.92
N SER A 406 -31.89 34.27 -36.16
CA SER A 406 -32.04 34.40 -34.69
C SER A 406 -31.31 35.51 -33.89
N HIS A 407 -32.10 36.40 -33.28
CA HIS A 407 -31.76 37.04 -32.01
C HIS A 407 -32.97 37.15 -31.08
N ILE A 408 -32.78 36.86 -29.79
CA ILE A 408 -33.68 37.21 -28.68
C ILE A 408 -32.85 37.92 -27.60
N VAL A 409 -33.45 38.94 -26.98
CA VAL A 409 -32.93 39.74 -25.86
C VAL A 409 -34.14 40.01 -24.95
N ALA A 410 -34.09 39.95 -23.61
CA ALA A 410 -33.02 39.65 -22.65
C ALA A 410 -33.38 38.37 -21.83
N GLU A 411 -32.80 37.97 -20.69
CA GLU A 411 -32.15 38.72 -19.58
C GLU A 411 -31.21 37.82 -18.73
N GLU A 412 -30.42 38.44 -17.85
CA GLU A 412 -29.54 37.87 -16.78
C GLU A 412 -28.93 36.44 -16.91
N LYS A 413 -27.59 36.33 -16.99
CA LYS A 413 -26.71 36.03 -15.80
C LYS A 413 -25.20 36.09 -16.10
N TYR A 414 -24.40 36.15 -15.03
CA TYR A 414 -22.93 36.01 -14.94
C TYR A 414 -22.04 37.05 -15.67
N ARG A 415 -21.44 37.94 -14.87
CA ARG A 415 -20.20 38.66 -15.22
C ARG A 415 -19.02 37.70 -15.26
N THR A 416 -18.12 37.86 -16.24
CA THR A 416 -16.73 37.37 -16.16
C THR A 416 -15.75 38.52 -16.40
N ASN A 417 -14.81 38.74 -15.47
CA ASN A 417 -13.74 39.71 -15.66
C ASN A 417 -12.71 39.14 -16.63
N LYS A 418 -12.57 39.78 -17.81
CA LYS A 418 -11.38 39.57 -18.66
C LYS A 418 -10.20 40.34 -18.06
N ILE A 419 -9.18 39.63 -17.61
CA ILE A 419 -7.89 40.19 -17.21
C ILE A 419 -7.10 40.48 -18.49
N SER A 420 -6.36 41.59 -18.55
CA SER A 420 -5.55 41.94 -19.73
C SER A 420 -4.28 41.09 -19.82
N VAL A 421 -3.73 40.96 -21.03
CA VAL A 421 -2.53 40.16 -21.30
C VAL A 421 -1.31 40.75 -20.57
N GLU A 422 -1.27 42.08 -20.47
CA GLU A 422 -0.26 42.86 -19.77
C GLU A 422 -0.28 42.61 -18.26
N GLU A 423 -1.48 42.48 -17.67
CA GLU A 423 -1.62 42.17 -16.25
C GLU A 423 -1.26 40.71 -15.96
N CYS A 424 -1.63 39.78 -16.85
CA CYS A 424 -1.14 38.40 -16.77
C CYS A 424 0.39 38.33 -16.82
N LYS A 425 1.05 39.08 -17.72
CA LYS A 425 2.51 39.16 -17.78
C LYS A 425 3.12 39.72 -16.49
N ARG A 426 2.59 40.83 -15.98
CA ARG A 426 3.03 41.46 -14.72
C ARG A 426 2.89 40.53 -13.51
N LEU A 427 1.83 39.72 -13.47
CA LEU A 427 1.62 38.72 -12.43
C LEU A 427 2.55 37.50 -12.56
N ALA A 428 2.89 37.08 -13.80
CA ALA A 428 3.87 36.03 -14.04
C ALA A 428 5.29 36.44 -13.61
N GLU A 429 5.72 37.66 -13.94
CA GLU A 429 7.01 38.21 -13.51
C GLU A 429 7.11 38.32 -11.97
N LYS A 430 6.05 38.77 -11.29
CA LYS A 430 5.95 38.75 -9.83
C LYS A 430 6.02 37.34 -9.24
N LEU A 431 5.30 36.39 -9.84
CA LEU A 431 5.25 35.00 -9.39
C LEU A 431 6.64 34.36 -9.43
N GLU A 432 7.39 34.55 -10.52
CA GLU A 432 8.76 34.07 -10.67
C GLU A 432 9.69 34.65 -9.59
N ILE A 433 9.63 35.96 -9.35
CA ILE A 433 10.40 36.64 -8.29
C ILE A 433 10.09 36.06 -6.90
N VAL A 434 8.82 35.86 -6.55
CA VAL A 434 8.39 35.29 -5.27
C VAL A 434 8.84 33.83 -5.14
N MET A 435 8.70 33.02 -6.20
CA MET A 435 9.15 31.63 -6.19
C MET A 435 10.67 31.52 -5.96
N HIS A 436 11.48 32.36 -6.60
CA HIS A 436 12.93 32.35 -6.40
C HIS A 436 13.39 32.95 -5.07
N ARG A 437 12.74 34.03 -4.59
CA ARG A 437 13.19 34.78 -3.40
C ARG A 437 12.67 34.22 -2.08
N GLU A 438 11.38 33.88 -2.04
CA GLU A 438 10.68 33.49 -0.80
C GLU A 438 10.51 31.97 -0.66
N LYS A 439 10.71 31.23 -1.76
CA LYS A 439 10.58 29.76 -1.84
C LYS A 439 9.31 29.17 -1.18
N PRO A 440 8.11 29.74 -1.41
CA PRO A 440 6.88 29.30 -0.74
C PRO A 440 6.53 27.83 -1.01
N TYR A 441 7.05 27.25 -2.10
CA TYR A 441 6.90 25.82 -2.45
C TYR A 441 7.46 24.86 -1.39
N THR A 442 8.39 25.28 -0.54
CA THR A 442 8.93 24.45 0.55
C THR A 442 7.91 24.14 1.64
N ASN A 443 6.82 24.93 1.74
CA ASN A 443 5.67 24.59 2.58
C ASN A 443 4.87 23.44 1.94
N PRO A 444 4.70 22.27 2.60
CA PRO A 444 3.90 21.18 2.07
C PRO A 444 2.41 21.53 1.88
N ASN A 445 1.91 22.43 2.73
CA ASN A 445 0.50 22.83 2.81
C ASN A 445 0.17 24.09 1.99
N LEU A 446 1.07 24.57 1.14
CA LEU A 446 0.86 25.77 0.31
C LEU A 446 -0.38 25.62 -0.59
N LYS A 447 -1.34 26.53 -0.45
CA LYS A 447 -2.53 26.65 -1.31
C LYS A 447 -2.39 27.84 -2.25
N ILE A 448 -3.16 27.80 -3.34
CA ILE A 448 -3.22 28.90 -4.31
C ILE A 448 -3.70 30.22 -3.70
N ALA A 449 -4.44 30.17 -2.58
CA ALA A 449 -4.84 31.37 -1.84
C ALA A 449 -3.64 32.05 -1.14
N ASP A 450 -2.77 31.27 -0.51
CA ASP A 450 -1.60 31.77 0.22
C ASP A 450 -0.61 32.43 -0.76
N LEU A 451 -0.40 31.81 -1.92
CA LEU A 451 0.43 32.34 -3.00
C LEU A 451 -0.21 33.55 -3.71
N ALA A 452 -1.54 33.62 -3.77
CA ALA A 452 -2.23 34.81 -4.28
C ALA A 452 -2.04 36.02 -3.35
N VAL A 453 -2.04 35.81 -2.03
CA VAL A 453 -1.74 36.84 -1.04
C VAL A 453 -0.31 37.37 -1.20
N SER A 454 0.72 36.50 -1.35
CA SER A 454 2.11 36.97 -1.44
C SER A 454 2.43 37.75 -2.73
N ILE A 455 1.81 37.42 -3.88
CA ILE A 455 1.95 38.24 -5.11
C ILE A 455 1.03 39.47 -5.15
N GLY A 456 0.09 39.58 -4.19
CA GLY A 456 -0.86 40.68 -4.04
C GLY A 456 -2.02 40.65 -5.05
N THR A 457 -2.71 39.49 -5.18
CA THR A 457 -3.86 39.31 -6.06
C THR A 457 -4.91 38.35 -5.48
N SER A 458 -6.00 38.08 -6.21
CA SER A 458 -7.02 37.11 -5.78
C SER A 458 -6.71 35.68 -6.24
N SER A 459 -7.15 34.68 -5.47
CA SER A 459 -7.02 33.25 -5.84
C SER A 459 -7.67 32.93 -7.19
N HIS A 460 -8.73 33.66 -7.56
CA HIS A 460 -9.38 33.55 -8.88
C HIS A 460 -8.49 34.12 -9.99
N THR A 461 -7.86 35.28 -9.78
CA THR A 461 -6.90 35.89 -10.72
C THR A 461 -5.70 34.97 -10.94
N LEU A 462 -5.16 34.37 -9.87
CA LEU A 462 -4.03 33.45 -9.96
C LEU A 462 -4.42 32.11 -10.61
N SER A 463 -5.62 31.59 -10.34
CA SER A 463 -6.14 30.40 -11.04
C SER A 463 -6.33 30.67 -12.54
N TYR A 464 -6.81 31.85 -12.92
CA TYR A 464 -6.90 32.28 -14.32
C TYR A 464 -5.51 32.35 -14.96
N LEU A 465 -4.52 32.96 -14.29
CA LEU A 465 -3.13 33.03 -14.77
C LEU A 465 -2.56 31.63 -15.07
N PHE A 466 -2.69 30.69 -14.14
CA PHE A 466 -2.18 29.32 -14.33
C PHE A 466 -2.86 28.59 -15.50
N ASN A 467 -4.20 28.57 -15.53
CA ASN A 467 -4.93 27.76 -16.50
C ASN A 467 -5.04 28.40 -17.89
N GLN A 468 -5.10 29.72 -18.01
CA GLN A 468 -5.41 30.42 -19.27
C GLN A 468 -4.21 31.15 -19.89
N TYR A 469 -3.19 31.53 -19.11
CA TYR A 469 -2.01 32.24 -19.61
C TYR A 469 -0.75 31.37 -19.59
N LEU A 470 -0.48 30.67 -18.49
CA LEU A 470 0.66 29.76 -18.36
C LEU A 470 0.39 28.35 -18.91
N ASN A 471 -0.88 28.01 -19.16
CA ASN A 471 -1.37 26.70 -19.59
C ASN A 471 -0.78 25.53 -18.76
N ARG A 472 -0.76 25.69 -17.43
CA ARG A 472 -0.23 24.69 -16.47
C ARG A 472 -1.16 24.54 -15.26
N ASN A 473 -1.26 23.32 -14.75
CA ASN A 473 -1.89 23.09 -13.46
C ASN A 473 -1.04 23.70 -12.32
N TYR A 474 -1.68 24.35 -11.36
CA TYR A 474 -1.03 24.94 -10.17
C TYR A 474 -0.08 23.97 -9.46
N TYR A 475 -0.51 22.74 -9.18
CA TYR A 475 0.30 21.77 -8.43
C TYR A 475 1.46 21.22 -9.26
N ASP A 476 1.31 21.07 -10.57
CA ASP A 476 2.45 20.72 -11.44
C ASP A 476 3.51 21.83 -11.42
N TYR A 477 3.10 23.10 -11.58
CA TYR A 477 4.01 24.24 -11.52
C TYR A 477 4.74 24.35 -10.17
N ILE A 478 4.05 24.16 -9.04
CA ILE A 478 4.71 24.13 -7.73
C ILE A 478 5.70 22.96 -7.63
N ASN A 479 5.30 21.76 -8.06
CA ASN A 479 6.14 20.57 -7.95
C ASN A 479 7.39 20.62 -8.86
N ASP A 480 7.35 21.32 -10.00
CA ASP A 480 8.53 21.60 -10.83
C ASP A 480 9.64 22.28 -9.99
N TYR A 481 9.30 23.32 -9.22
CA TYR A 481 10.24 24.01 -8.32
C TYR A 481 10.70 23.14 -7.16
N ARG A 482 9.81 22.32 -6.57
CA ARG A 482 10.18 21.37 -5.50
C ARG A 482 11.21 20.34 -6.00
N ILE A 483 11.07 19.87 -7.24
CA ILE A 483 12.01 18.94 -7.88
C ILE A 483 13.33 19.62 -8.23
N ALA A 484 13.31 20.89 -8.67
CA ALA A 484 14.52 21.67 -8.90
C ALA A 484 15.31 21.91 -7.60
N GLU A 485 14.64 22.28 -6.50
CA GLU A 485 15.26 22.45 -5.19
C GLU A 485 15.80 21.11 -4.64
N PHE A 486 15.12 19.98 -4.88
CA PHE A 486 15.61 18.65 -4.51
C PHE A 486 16.96 18.34 -5.18
N LYS A 487 17.06 18.53 -6.51
CA LYS A 487 18.32 18.32 -7.24
C LYS A 487 19.45 19.18 -6.64
N ARG A 488 19.17 20.47 -6.44
CA ARG A 488 20.08 21.45 -5.84
C ARG A 488 20.47 21.13 -4.38
N LEU A 489 19.65 20.38 -3.63
CA LEU A 489 20.00 19.90 -2.28
C LEU A 489 20.92 18.68 -2.35
N VAL A 490 20.59 17.67 -3.16
CA VAL A 490 21.41 16.44 -3.27
C VAL A 490 22.82 16.74 -3.79
N GLU A 491 22.96 17.72 -4.70
CA GLU A 491 24.27 18.18 -5.17
C GLU A 491 25.18 18.71 -4.06
N LYS A 492 24.64 19.21 -2.94
CA LYS A 492 25.43 19.68 -1.78
C LYS A 492 25.77 18.55 -0.79
N ASP A 493 27.04 18.45 -0.39
CA ASP A 493 27.52 17.39 0.51
C ASP A 493 27.01 17.50 1.95
N GLU A 494 26.65 18.72 2.38
CA GLU A 494 25.92 19.00 3.63
C GLU A 494 24.66 18.12 3.80
N TYR A 495 24.00 17.79 2.68
CA TYR A 495 22.73 17.06 2.65
C TYR A 495 22.89 15.56 2.32
N ALA A 496 24.11 15.08 2.07
CA ALA A 496 24.37 13.67 1.75
C ALA A 496 24.00 12.70 2.88
N LYS A 497 23.91 13.18 4.13
CA LYS A 497 23.51 12.39 5.30
C LYS A 497 21.99 12.32 5.54
N TYR A 498 21.19 13.02 4.74
CA TYR A 498 19.74 13.05 4.89
C TYR A 498 19.10 11.88 4.14
N THR A 499 18.11 11.24 4.75
CA THR A 499 17.32 10.21 4.09
C THR A 499 16.50 10.83 2.96
N LEU A 500 16.19 10.03 1.94
CA LEU A 500 15.38 10.49 0.80
C LEU A 500 14.02 11.06 1.21
N SER A 501 13.41 10.52 2.27
CA SER A 501 12.15 11.04 2.82
C SER A 501 12.33 12.45 3.38
N ALA A 502 13.39 12.70 4.17
CA ALA A 502 13.68 14.01 4.75
C ALA A 502 14.06 15.04 3.68
N LEU A 503 14.78 14.64 2.62
CA LEU A 503 15.07 15.51 1.48
C LEU A 503 13.78 15.91 0.72
N ALA A 504 12.85 14.99 0.53
CA ALA A 504 11.55 15.29 -0.08
C ALA A 504 10.71 16.24 0.78
N GLU A 505 10.72 16.06 2.11
CA GLU A 505 10.02 16.91 3.07
C GLU A 505 10.60 18.34 3.11
N LEU A 506 11.94 18.49 3.11
CA LEU A 506 12.63 19.79 2.99
C LEU A 506 12.29 20.52 1.68
N CYS A 507 11.94 19.79 0.62
CA CYS A 507 11.45 20.35 -0.64
C CYS A 507 9.94 20.62 -0.66
N GLY A 508 9.22 20.37 0.43
CA GLY A 508 7.78 20.61 0.54
C GLY A 508 6.88 19.47 0.01
N PHE A 509 7.37 18.23 -0.12
CA PHE A 509 6.49 17.10 -0.41
C PHE A 509 5.87 16.52 0.87
N SER A 510 4.54 16.51 0.95
CA SER A 510 3.78 15.96 2.09
C SER A 510 3.74 14.42 2.14
N SER A 511 4.21 13.71 1.10
CA SER A 511 4.34 12.26 1.14
C SER A 511 5.39 11.73 0.16
N ARG A 512 6.09 10.66 0.55
CA ARG A 512 7.06 9.95 -0.30
C ARG A 512 6.44 9.44 -1.60
N ALA A 513 5.18 8.98 -1.56
CA ALA A 513 4.45 8.54 -2.76
C ALA A 513 4.22 9.69 -3.75
N SER A 514 3.84 10.88 -3.28
CA SER A 514 3.69 12.06 -4.15
C SER A 514 5.03 12.46 -4.77
N PHE A 515 6.09 12.53 -3.96
CA PHE A 515 7.44 12.85 -4.43
C PHE A 515 7.93 11.90 -5.53
N PHE A 516 7.88 10.58 -5.31
CA PHE A 516 8.29 9.59 -6.31
C PHE A 516 7.48 9.70 -7.61
N ARG A 517 6.16 9.92 -7.52
CA ARG A 517 5.27 10.08 -8.68
C ARG A 517 5.61 11.31 -9.51
N TYR A 518 5.76 12.47 -8.87
CA TYR A 518 6.09 13.72 -9.58
C TYR A 518 7.54 13.74 -10.08
N PHE A 519 8.50 13.21 -9.31
CA PHE A 519 9.89 13.11 -9.76
C PHE A 519 10.03 12.23 -11.00
N LYS A 520 9.36 11.08 -11.04
CA LYS A 520 9.35 10.21 -12.25
C LYS A 520 8.63 10.87 -13.42
N LYS A 521 7.52 11.58 -13.19
CA LYS A 521 6.82 12.38 -14.23
C LYS A 521 7.73 13.46 -14.84
N ALA A 522 8.59 14.09 -14.05
CA ALA A 522 9.44 15.21 -14.49
C ALA A 522 10.83 14.81 -15.00
N THR A 523 11.30 13.59 -14.74
CA THR A 523 12.67 13.15 -15.06
C THR A 523 12.78 11.81 -15.78
N ASN A 524 11.66 11.10 -15.98
CA ASN A 524 11.56 9.72 -16.47
C ASN A 524 12.25 8.63 -15.63
N ILE A 525 13.03 8.99 -14.60
CA ILE A 525 13.72 8.08 -13.68
C ILE A 525 13.23 8.25 -12.24
N THR A 526 13.54 7.31 -11.36
CA THR A 526 13.26 7.43 -9.91
C THR A 526 14.30 8.32 -9.22
N PRO A 527 13.98 8.87 -8.02
CA PRO A 527 14.96 9.61 -7.24
C PRO A 527 16.21 8.80 -6.87
N ASN A 528 16.06 7.48 -6.66
CA ASN A 528 17.18 6.58 -6.36
C ASN A 528 18.13 6.42 -7.56
N GLU A 529 17.59 6.27 -8.77
CA GLU A 529 18.39 6.20 -10.00
C GLU A 529 19.08 7.53 -10.28
N TYR A 530 18.41 8.67 -10.02
CA TYR A 530 19.02 9.99 -10.12
C TYR A 530 20.19 10.16 -9.14
N ILE A 531 20.01 9.84 -7.84
CA ILE A 531 21.08 9.87 -6.82
C ILE A 531 22.29 9.02 -7.23
N ARG A 532 22.06 7.80 -7.75
CA ARG A 532 23.13 6.94 -8.28
C ARG A 532 23.80 7.54 -9.52
N SER A 533 23.05 8.19 -10.42
CA SER A 533 23.59 8.80 -11.65
C SER A 533 24.57 9.95 -11.41
N ILE A 534 24.48 10.61 -10.24
CA ILE A 534 25.39 11.69 -9.79
C ILE A 534 26.44 11.19 -8.78
N GLY A 535 26.59 9.87 -8.61
CA GLY A 535 27.70 9.25 -7.87
C GLY A 535 27.63 9.36 -6.34
N LYS A 536 26.48 9.73 -5.75
CA LYS A 536 26.32 9.78 -4.29
C LYS A 536 25.60 8.54 -3.78
N ASN A 537 26.21 7.84 -2.83
CA ASN A 537 25.56 6.76 -2.08
C ASN A 537 24.93 7.34 -0.80
N ASN A 538 23.60 7.49 -0.82
CA ASN A 538 22.81 7.57 0.40
C ASN A 538 22.30 6.16 0.72
N GLU A 539 22.92 5.50 1.70
CA GLU A 539 22.39 4.28 2.34
C GLU A 539 21.34 4.66 3.40
#